data_AF-A0A4V2XMW8-F1
#
_entry.id   AF-A0A4V2XMW8-F1
#
_cell.length_a   1.000
_cell.length_b   1.000
_cell.length_c   1.000
_cell.angle_alpha   90.00
_cell.angle_beta   90.00
_cell.angle_gamma   90.00
#
_symmetry.space_group_name_H-M   'P 1'
#
loop_
_entity.id
_entity.type
_entity.pdbx_description
1 polymer ?
#
loop_
_entity_poly.entity_id
_entity_poly.type
_entity_poly.pdbx_seq_one_letter_code
_entity_poly.pdbx_strand_id
1 'polypeptide(L)'
;VNPVGRGDPLDTAHQLVARGLCRPADAYRAVSGRARAALGLPEVRIEAGFPAELLAVRGRTVADALSLAYSRLVIHRGRIVARTSAVREYCGAAAAGGPELPRQATGY
;
A
#
# COMPACT_ATOMS: atom_id res chain seq x y z
N VAL A 1 12.18 -12.37 -20.34
CA VAL A 1 12.42 -12.27 -18.88
C VAL A 1 12.38 -10.81 -18.49
N ASN A 2 11.74 -10.45 -17.37
CA ASN A 2 11.80 -9.07 -16.86
C ASN A 2 12.99 -8.97 -15.88
N PRO A 3 14.05 -8.23 -16.19
CA PRO A 3 15.26 -8.19 -15.37
C PRO A 3 15.11 -7.35 -14.09
N VAL A 4 14.00 -6.62 -13.94
CA VAL A 4 13.76 -5.70 -12.83
C VAL A 4 12.39 -5.93 -12.20
N GLY A 5 12.27 -5.62 -10.90
CA GLY A 5 11.01 -5.69 -10.17
C GLY A 5 11.00 -4.70 -9.01
N ARG A 6 9.80 -4.18 -8.68
CA ARG A 6 9.63 -3.24 -7.56
C ARG A 6 9.50 -3.89 -6.19
N GLY A 7 9.29 -5.20 -6.14
CA GLY A 7 9.01 -5.92 -4.89
C GLY A 7 7.73 -5.43 -4.19
N ASP A 8 6.82 -4.77 -4.92
CA ASP A 8 5.59 -4.19 -4.37
C ASP A 8 4.36 -5.05 -4.77
N PRO A 9 3.73 -5.74 -3.81
CA PRO A 9 2.54 -6.55 -4.07
C PRO A 9 1.37 -5.74 -4.66
N LEU A 10 1.21 -4.46 -4.27
CA LEU A 10 0.14 -3.61 -4.80
C LEU A 10 0.42 -3.16 -6.24
N ASP A 11 1.69 -2.95 -6.62
CA ASP A 11 2.07 -2.70 -8.03
C ASP A 11 1.76 -3.93 -8.89
N THR A 12 2.02 -5.14 -8.37
CA THR A 12 1.69 -6.38 -9.07
C THR A 12 0.17 -6.55 -9.25
N ALA A 13 -0.62 -6.31 -8.20
CA ALA A 13 -2.08 -6.31 -8.30
C ALA A 13 -2.61 -5.23 -9.26
N HIS A 14 -2.04 -4.03 -9.22
CA HIS A 14 -2.35 -2.97 -10.18
C HIS A 14 -2.12 -3.44 -11.62
N GLN A 15 -0.96 -4.06 -11.90
CA GLN A 15 -0.64 -4.54 -13.24
C GLN A 15 -1.59 -5.64 -13.74
N LEU A 16 -2.02 -6.56 -12.86
CA LEU A 16 -3.04 -7.57 -13.20
C LEU A 16 -4.36 -6.91 -13.62
N VAL A 17 -4.81 -5.89 -12.88
CA VAL A 17 -6.04 -5.16 -13.18
C VAL A 17 -5.90 -4.31 -14.44
N ALA A 18 -4.81 -3.55 -14.57
CA ALA A 18 -4.56 -2.65 -15.70
C ALA A 18 -4.46 -3.40 -17.03
N ARG A 19 -4.04 -4.66 -17.00
CA ARG A 19 -4.00 -5.55 -18.18
C ARG A 19 -5.30 -6.35 -18.40
N GLY A 20 -6.35 -6.11 -17.60
CA GLY A 20 -7.63 -6.79 -17.71
C GLY A 20 -7.61 -8.27 -17.30
N LEU A 21 -6.56 -8.72 -16.60
CA LEU A 21 -6.37 -10.13 -16.25
C LEU A 21 -7.20 -10.55 -15.02
N CYS A 22 -7.57 -9.60 -14.17
CA CYS A 22 -8.31 -9.84 -12.94
C CYS A 22 -9.19 -8.64 -12.58
N ARG A 23 -10.27 -8.90 -11.83
CA ARG A 23 -11.02 -7.84 -11.14
C ARG A 23 -10.18 -7.28 -9.98
N PRO A 24 -10.35 -6.01 -9.57
CA PRO A 24 -9.55 -5.40 -8.50
C PRO A 24 -9.51 -6.19 -7.20
N ALA A 25 -10.66 -6.67 -6.73
CA ALA A 25 -10.74 -7.45 -5.50
C ALA A 25 -9.97 -8.79 -5.59
N ASP A 26 -10.03 -9.47 -6.74
CA ASP A 26 -9.34 -10.74 -6.94
C ASP A 26 -7.82 -10.56 -7.08
N ALA A 27 -7.39 -9.49 -7.77
CA ALA A 27 -5.98 -9.13 -7.87
C ALA A 27 -5.39 -8.80 -6.48
N TYR A 28 -6.12 -8.02 -5.68
CA TYR A 28 -5.70 -7.75 -4.29
C TYR A 28 -5.66 -9.02 -3.44
N ARG A 29 -6.67 -9.90 -3.53
CA ARG A 29 -6.70 -11.18 -2.80
C ARG A 29 -5.51 -12.06 -3.17
N ALA A 30 -5.13 -12.10 -4.45
CA ALA A 30 -4.01 -12.89 -4.95
C ALA A 30 -2.68 -12.51 -4.25
N VAL A 31 -2.46 -11.21 -4.01
CA VAL A 31 -1.23 -10.69 -3.40
C VAL A 31 -1.32 -10.48 -1.88
N SER A 32 -2.44 -10.85 -1.26
CA SER A 32 -2.69 -10.68 0.19
C SER A 32 -3.03 -12.01 0.86
N GLY A 33 -4.30 -12.26 1.17
CA GLY A 33 -4.75 -13.45 1.88
C GLY A 33 -4.41 -14.75 1.16
N ARG A 34 -4.54 -14.81 -0.18
CA ARG A 34 -4.19 -16.02 -0.95
C ARG A 34 -2.68 -16.27 -0.96
N ALA A 35 -1.86 -15.23 -1.11
CA ALA A 35 -0.41 -15.35 -1.01
C ALA A 35 0.01 -15.89 0.36
N ARG A 36 -0.60 -15.36 1.44
CA ARG A 36 -0.35 -15.82 2.80
C ARG A 36 -0.74 -17.29 3.01
N ALA A 37 -1.91 -17.69 2.54
CA ALA A 37 -2.38 -19.07 2.60
C ALA A 37 -1.47 -20.03 1.80
N ALA A 38 -1.01 -19.61 0.61
CA ALA A 38 -0.07 -20.39 -0.20
C ALA A 38 1.28 -20.61 0.49
N LEU A 39 1.68 -19.71 1.38
CA LEU A 39 2.88 -19.84 2.21
C LEU A 39 2.65 -20.68 3.49
N GLY A 40 1.44 -21.21 3.72
CA GLY A 40 1.12 -21.98 4.92
C GLY A 40 1.06 -21.15 6.21
N LEU A 41 0.94 -19.82 6.09
CA LEU A 41 0.91 -18.93 7.25
C LEU A 41 -0.50 -18.83 7.85
N PRO A 42 -0.64 -18.68 9.18
CA PRO A 42 -1.94 -18.53 9.84
C PRO A 42 -2.72 -17.34 9.30
N GLU A 43 -4.04 -17.47 9.15
CA GLU A 43 -4.89 -16.37 8.68
C GLU A 43 -4.73 -15.10 9.53
N VAL A 44 -4.82 -13.94 8.88
CA VAL A 44 -4.95 -12.64 9.54
C VAL A 44 -6.16 -11.93 8.99
N ARG A 45 -7.03 -11.44 9.87
CA ARG A 45 -8.23 -10.67 9.54
C ARG A 45 -8.22 -9.33 10.28
N ILE A 46 -8.97 -8.36 9.75
CA ILE A 46 -9.20 -7.07 10.43
C ILE A 46 -10.36 -7.25 11.40
N GLU A 47 -10.11 -8.00 12.47
CA GLU A 47 -11.09 -8.38 13.49
C GLU A 47 -10.41 -8.47 14.87
N ALA A 48 -11.17 -8.24 15.94
CA ALA A 48 -10.64 -8.37 17.30
C ALA A 48 -10.14 -9.80 17.55
N GLY A 49 -8.99 -9.92 18.24
CA GLY A 49 -8.34 -11.20 18.52
C GLY A 49 -7.29 -11.62 17.47
N PHE A 50 -7.28 -11.01 16.28
CA PHE A 50 -6.20 -11.19 15.30
C PHE A 50 -5.03 -10.24 15.58
N PRO A 51 -3.79 -10.62 15.18
CA PRO A 51 -2.65 -9.73 15.30
C PRO A 51 -2.85 -8.47 14.45
N ALA A 52 -2.40 -7.32 14.98
CA ALA A 52 -2.47 -6.04 14.30
C ALA A 52 -1.40 -5.90 13.20
N GLU A 53 -1.56 -6.70 12.14
CA GLU A 53 -0.78 -6.67 10.90
C GLU A 53 -1.61 -5.95 9.83
N LEU A 54 -1.31 -4.68 9.57
CA LEU A 54 -2.15 -3.82 8.74
C LEU A 54 -1.30 -3.01 7.75
N LEU A 55 -1.86 -2.78 6.57
CA LEU A 55 -1.34 -1.84 5.60
C LEU A 55 -2.37 -0.73 5.39
N ALA A 56 -2.10 0.46 5.90
CA ALA A 56 -2.96 1.61 5.68
C ALA A 56 -2.54 2.31 4.39
N VAL A 57 -3.47 2.40 3.43
CA VAL A 57 -3.29 3.08 2.14
C VAL A 57 -4.43 4.07 1.92
N ARG A 58 -4.21 5.06 1.05
CA ARG A 58 -5.27 5.97 0.64
C ARG A 58 -6.18 5.31 -0.41
N GLY A 59 -7.49 5.39 -0.20
CA GLY A 59 -8.50 4.92 -1.15
C GLY A 59 -9.80 4.57 -0.42
N ARG A 60 -10.93 4.62 -1.12
CA ARG A 60 -12.22 4.15 -0.58
C ARG A 60 -12.56 2.74 -1.05
N THR A 61 -11.97 2.34 -2.17
CA THR A 61 -12.12 1.01 -2.77
C THR A 61 -10.77 0.39 -3.04
N VAL A 62 -10.74 -0.92 -3.28
CA VAL A 62 -9.52 -1.60 -3.75
C VAL A 62 -9.03 -1.01 -5.06
N ALA A 63 -9.93 -0.64 -5.97
CA ALA A 63 -9.55 -0.01 -7.23
C ALA A 63 -8.87 1.35 -7.00
N ASP A 64 -9.45 2.21 -6.14
CA ASP A 64 -8.86 3.50 -5.77
C ASP A 64 -7.45 3.32 -5.21
N ALA A 65 -7.29 2.35 -4.29
CA ALA A 65 -6.00 2.05 -3.69
C ALA A 65 -4.98 1.57 -4.74
N LEU A 66 -5.35 0.65 -5.63
CA LEU A 66 -4.47 0.19 -6.69
C LEU A 66 -4.11 1.29 -7.71
N SER A 67 -4.89 2.36 -7.82
CA SER A 67 -4.57 3.51 -8.67
C SER A 67 -3.69 4.56 -7.99
N LEU A 68 -3.80 4.74 -6.66
CA LEU A 68 -3.26 5.91 -5.97
C LEU A 68 -2.42 5.62 -4.71
N ALA A 69 -2.18 4.36 -4.34
CA ALA A 69 -1.50 3.95 -3.09
C ALA A 69 0.01 4.24 -3.03
N TYR A 70 0.44 5.45 -3.40
CA TYR A 70 1.83 5.90 -3.26
C TYR A 70 2.21 6.16 -1.80
N SER A 71 1.26 6.60 -0.97
CA SER A 71 1.46 6.80 0.46
C SER A 71 0.88 5.63 1.26
N ARG A 72 1.68 5.05 2.16
CA ARG A 72 1.27 3.91 2.97
C ARG A 72 1.95 3.88 4.34
N LEU A 73 1.26 3.28 5.31
CA LEU A 73 1.82 2.90 6.61
C LEU A 73 1.79 1.39 6.73
N VAL A 74 2.91 0.81 7.15
CA VAL A 74 3.01 -0.62 7.50
C VAL A 74 2.96 -0.73 9.00
N ILE A 75 1.98 -1.47 9.51
CA ILE A 75 1.78 -1.73 10.93
C ILE A 75 2.05 -3.20 11.18
N HIS A 76 3.02 -3.49 12.05
CA HIS A 76 3.38 -4.83 12.48
C HIS A 76 3.18 -4.93 13.99
N ARG A 77 2.39 -5.90 14.45
CA ARG A 77 1.98 -6.07 15.86
C ARG A 77 1.59 -4.76 16.55
N GLY A 78 0.80 -3.94 15.87
CA GLY A 78 0.28 -2.68 16.42
C GLY A 78 1.29 -1.51 16.43
N ARG A 79 2.47 -1.65 15.83
CA ARG A 79 3.47 -0.59 15.71
C ARG A 79 3.68 -0.21 14.26
N ILE A 80 3.77 1.08 13.96
CA ILE A 80 4.16 1.54 12.62
C ILE A 80 5.65 1.22 12.45
N VAL A 81 5.97 0.32 11.52
CA VAL A 81 7.35 -0.11 11.22
C VAL A 81 7.89 0.50 9.94
N ALA A 82 7.02 0.98 9.05
CA ALA A 82 7.43 1.73 7.87
C ALA A 82 6.37 2.77 7.48
N ARG A 83 6.86 3.89 6.93
CA ARG A 83 6.04 4.98 6.39
C ARG A 83 6.61 5.39 5.04
N THR A 84 5.77 5.35 4.02
CA THR A 84 6.06 5.96 2.72
C THR A 84 5.07 7.09 2.50
N SER A 85 5.59 8.27 2.18
CA SER A 85 4.78 9.45 1.89
C SER A 85 5.09 9.92 0.48
N ALA A 86 4.05 10.22 -0.30
CA ALA A 86 4.18 10.85 -1.60
C ALA A 86 3.64 12.27 -1.53
N VAL A 87 4.40 13.22 -2.05
CA VAL A 87 3.99 14.61 -2.21
C VAL A 87 3.64 14.83 -3.69
N ARG A 88 2.54 15.54 -3.94
CA ARG A 88 2.17 16.00 -5.29
C ARG A 88 2.18 17.52 -5.29
N GLU A 89 2.99 18.08 -6.18
CA GLU A 89 3.10 19.50 -6.42
C GLU A 89 2.44 19.83 -7.77
N TYR A 90 1.73 20.95 -7.81
CA TYR A 90 1.02 21.41 -9.00
C TYR A 90 1.52 22.83 -9.34
N CYS A 91 1.95 23.06 -10.59
CA CYS A 91 2.37 24.39 -11.04
C CYS A 91 1.21 25.39 -10.88
N GLY A 92 1.42 26.45 -10.10
CA GLY A 92 0.44 27.52 -9.87
C GLY A 92 0.01 27.70 -8.40
N ALA A 93 0.36 26.78 -7.50
CA ALA A 93 0.26 27.03 -6.07
C ALA A 93 1.50 27.81 -5.60
N ALA A 94 1.53 29.12 -5.86
CA ALA A 94 2.38 30.01 -5.08
C ALA A 94 1.80 30.07 -3.66
N ALA A 95 2.08 29.06 -2.84
CA ALA A 95 1.81 29.16 -1.42
C ALA A 95 2.80 30.17 -0.83
N ALA A 96 2.29 31.27 -0.27
CA ALA A 96 3.08 32.13 0.60
C ALA A 96 3.56 31.29 1.79
N GLY A 97 4.83 30.89 1.77
CA GLY A 97 5.39 29.85 2.63
C GLY A 97 5.39 28.49 1.94
N GLY A 98 6.47 28.18 1.22
CA GLY A 98 6.61 26.95 0.42
C GLY A 98 6.38 25.67 1.23
N PRO A 99 6.14 24.52 0.57
CA PRO A 99 5.82 23.28 1.25
C PRO A 99 6.95 22.92 2.21
N GLU A 100 6.67 22.98 3.52
CA GLU A 100 7.54 22.36 4.51
C GLU A 100 7.55 20.87 4.16
N LEU A 101 8.63 20.40 3.52
CA LEU A 101 8.80 19.00 3.18
C LEU A 101 8.47 18.18 4.42
N PRO A 102 7.72 17.06 4.29
CA PRO A 102 7.43 16.23 5.44
C PRO A 102 8.76 15.83 6.07
N ARG A 103 9.10 16.45 7.21
CA ARG A 103 10.27 16.08 8.00
C ARG A 103 10.04 14.61 8.33
N GLN A 104 10.90 13.74 7.82
CA GLN A 104 10.92 12.37 8.31
C GLN A 104 11.12 12.49 9.81
N ALA A 105 10.10 12.13 10.59
CA ALA A 105 10.21 12.14 12.04
C ALA A 105 11.36 11.18 12.38
N THR A 106 12.43 11.72 12.97
CA THR A 106 13.47 10.92 13.60
C THR A 106 12.76 10.08 14.66
N GLY A 107 12.69 8.77 14.44
CA GLY A 107 11.97 7.87 15.35
C GLY A 107 12.54 7.98 16.77
N TYR A 108 11.65 8.00 17.76
CA TYR A 108 11.96 7.73 19.16
C TYR A 108 11.69 6.25 19.46
#